data_AF-A0A2D5YNS6-F1
#
_entry.id   AF-A0A2D5YNS6-F1
#
_cell.length_a   1.000
_cell.length_b   1.000
_cell.length_c   1.000
_cell.angle_alpha   90.00
_cell.angle_beta   90.00
_cell.angle_gamma   90.00
#
_symmetry.space_group_name_H-M   'P 1'
#
loop_
_entity.id
_entity.type
_entity.pdbx_description
1 polymer ?
#
loop_
_entity_poly.entity_id
_entity_poly.type
_entity_poly.pdbx_seq_one_letter_code
_entity_poly.pdbx_strand_id
1 'polypeptide(L)'
;YEKANKQGDFSPKGWHKYLHRRGTTASVKIVARENNSYTGIFEGADCALLRLSLTYKPSEKNDKPVAPGMALKVFRSDTYSANVSALYTLEGQEYDYNFFKNPLSNIVPINKGWKFKAVHWAFSKVTDFPEELGLDHLAKWNTNGIMAEKVNAPRQIFFVPNEKVSTPSEKHDIRESLAKIEPGTKLYTIYALPNKTEEMNYRDFDYYHYKNEDIEKFKSAAIPIADVITTSPFVASSFGDTGIFYRHEVIEK
;
A
#
# COMPACT_ATOMS: atom_id res chain seq x y z
N TYR A 1 -2.35 -17.88 11.81
CA TYR A 1 -1.48 -17.79 10.63
C TYR A 1 -1.01 -16.36 10.56
N GLU A 2 0.20 -16.10 11.03
CA GLU A 2 0.74 -14.73 11.02
C GLU A 2 1.41 -14.49 9.67
N LYS A 3 0.85 -13.56 8.89
CA LYS A 3 1.42 -13.16 7.60
C LYS A 3 2.87 -12.65 7.74
N ALA A 4 3.21 -12.08 8.90
CA ALA A 4 4.53 -11.52 9.17
C ALA A 4 5.65 -12.58 9.16
N ASN A 5 5.36 -13.78 9.67
CA ASN A 5 6.40 -14.80 9.89
C ASN A 5 6.67 -15.67 8.66
N LYS A 6 5.96 -15.45 7.53
CA LYS A 6 6.18 -16.22 6.31
C LYS A 6 7.07 -15.48 5.33
N GLN A 7 8.16 -16.13 4.93
CA GLN A 7 8.98 -15.72 3.79
C GLN A 7 8.57 -16.51 2.53
N GLY A 8 8.41 -15.82 1.41
CA GLY A 8 8.04 -16.42 0.11
C GLY A 8 7.06 -15.57 -0.70
N ASP A 9 6.89 -15.93 -1.96
CA ASP A 9 6.06 -15.17 -2.92
C ASP A 9 4.70 -15.80 -3.23
N PHE A 10 4.52 -17.06 -2.84
CA PHE A 10 3.30 -17.81 -3.09
C PHE A 10 2.51 -18.07 -1.82
N SER A 11 1.21 -17.92 -1.92
CA SER A 11 0.29 -18.25 -0.85
C SER A 11 0.33 -19.75 -0.56
N PRO A 12 0.12 -20.18 0.70
CA PRO A 12 -0.04 -21.60 1.00
C PRO A 12 -1.19 -22.22 0.20
N LYS A 13 -1.07 -23.50 -0.15
CA LYS A 13 -2.17 -24.26 -0.79
C LYS A 13 -3.42 -24.19 0.10
N GLY A 14 -4.57 -23.88 -0.51
CA GLY A 14 -5.85 -23.76 0.21
C GLY A 14 -6.03 -22.47 1.01
N TRP A 15 -5.11 -21.50 0.90
CA TRP A 15 -5.29 -20.20 1.55
C TRP A 15 -6.43 -19.40 0.92
N HIS A 16 -7.35 -18.95 1.76
CA HIS A 16 -8.47 -18.10 1.38
C HIS A 16 -8.32 -16.72 2.01
N LYS A 17 -8.34 -15.67 1.18
CA LYS A 17 -8.37 -14.29 1.64
C LYS A 17 -9.73 -13.95 2.25
N TYR A 18 -9.75 -13.44 3.47
CA TYR A 18 -10.97 -12.90 4.10
C TYR A 18 -11.31 -11.49 3.59
N LEU A 19 -10.29 -10.66 3.40
CA LEU A 19 -10.36 -9.30 2.87
C LEU A 19 -9.56 -9.18 1.57
N HIS A 20 -9.83 -8.14 0.78
CA HIS A 20 -9.16 -7.90 -0.49
C HIS A 20 -9.28 -9.07 -1.48
N ARG A 21 -10.44 -9.73 -1.49
CA ARG A 21 -10.68 -10.99 -2.22
C ARG A 21 -10.58 -10.86 -3.74
N ARG A 22 -10.89 -9.68 -4.28
CA ARG A 22 -10.94 -9.42 -5.71
C ARG A 22 -10.14 -8.17 -6.02
N GLY A 23 -9.21 -8.28 -6.96
CA GLY A 23 -8.40 -7.17 -7.43
C GLY A 23 -7.89 -7.39 -8.84
N THR A 24 -6.97 -6.53 -9.24
CA THR A 24 -6.18 -6.64 -10.47
C THR A 24 -4.71 -6.51 -10.15
N THR A 25 -3.87 -7.12 -10.96
CA THR A 25 -2.41 -7.05 -10.83
C THR A 25 -1.79 -6.58 -12.12
N ALA A 26 -0.82 -5.67 -12.03
CA ALA A 26 0.04 -5.24 -13.12
C ALA A 26 1.51 -5.36 -12.70
N SER A 27 2.38 -5.50 -13.70
CA SER A 27 3.81 -5.23 -13.52
C SER A 27 4.02 -3.73 -13.49
N VAL A 28 4.92 -3.27 -12.63
CA VAL A 28 5.31 -1.87 -12.48
C VAL A 28 6.81 -1.74 -12.30
N LYS A 29 7.32 -0.53 -12.56
CA LYS A 29 8.64 -0.08 -12.14
C LYS A 29 8.53 1.10 -11.17
N ILE A 30 9.55 1.24 -10.33
CA ILE A 30 9.73 2.31 -9.37
C ILE A 30 10.93 3.14 -9.84
N VAL A 31 10.69 4.40 -10.13
CA VAL A 31 11.75 5.33 -10.58
C VAL A 31 12.01 6.31 -9.45
N ALA A 32 13.19 6.21 -8.83
CA ALA A 32 13.59 7.14 -7.78
C ALA A 32 13.71 8.56 -8.35
N ARG A 33 13.35 9.56 -7.52
CA ARG A 33 13.56 10.97 -7.83
C ARG A 33 14.91 11.44 -7.32
N GLU A 34 15.39 12.52 -7.92
CA GLU A 34 16.57 13.24 -7.43
C GLU A 34 16.36 13.68 -5.97
N ASN A 35 17.45 13.72 -5.19
CA ASN A 35 17.45 14.07 -3.75
C ASN A 35 16.70 13.08 -2.83
N ASN A 36 16.39 11.88 -3.29
CA ASN A 36 15.96 10.80 -2.40
C ASN A 36 17.13 10.32 -1.53
N SER A 37 16.97 10.34 -0.21
CA SER A 37 17.97 9.87 0.76
C SER A 37 17.65 8.50 1.38
N TYR A 38 16.49 7.91 1.05
CA TYR A 38 16.08 6.60 1.55
C TYR A 38 16.73 5.49 0.72
N THR A 39 17.08 4.39 1.38
CA THR A 39 17.90 3.31 0.80
C THR A 39 17.05 2.14 0.31
N GLY A 40 17.70 1.12 -0.28
CA GLY A 40 17.07 -0.14 -0.64
C GLY A 40 16.12 0.02 -1.83
N ILE A 41 14.88 -0.42 -1.71
CA ILE A 41 13.92 -0.34 -2.83
C ILE A 41 13.56 1.10 -3.21
N PHE A 42 13.74 2.05 -2.28
CA PHE A 42 13.46 3.46 -2.55
C PHE A 42 14.43 4.05 -3.58
N GLU A 43 15.58 3.42 -3.82
CA GLU A 43 16.56 3.80 -4.85
C GLU A 43 16.08 3.43 -6.27
N GLY A 44 14.98 2.68 -6.40
CA GLY A 44 14.37 2.31 -7.67
C GLY A 44 14.27 0.80 -7.86
N ALA A 45 13.40 0.38 -8.77
CA ALA A 45 13.21 -1.02 -9.13
C ALA A 45 12.57 -1.19 -10.50
N ASP A 46 13.19 -1.96 -11.39
CA ASP A 46 12.63 -2.23 -12.72
C ASP A 46 11.55 -3.32 -12.72
N CYS A 47 11.53 -4.18 -11.68
CA CYS A 47 10.68 -5.36 -11.62
C CYS A 47 9.90 -5.42 -10.30
N ALA A 48 8.62 -5.04 -10.38
CA ALA A 48 7.68 -5.14 -9.27
C ALA A 48 6.28 -5.55 -9.75
N LEU A 49 5.47 -6.06 -8.83
CA LEU A 49 4.05 -6.29 -9.01
C LEU A 49 3.26 -5.31 -8.15
N LEU A 50 2.26 -4.69 -8.77
CA LEU A 50 1.28 -3.88 -8.09
C LEU A 50 -0.08 -4.54 -8.15
N ARG A 51 -0.69 -4.78 -6.99
CA ARG A 51 -2.06 -5.27 -6.87
C ARG A 51 -2.96 -4.19 -6.31
N LEU A 52 -4.02 -3.89 -7.03
CA LEU A 52 -5.07 -2.95 -6.62
C LEU A 52 -6.35 -3.74 -6.32
N SER A 53 -7.01 -3.43 -5.21
CA SER A 53 -8.20 -4.19 -4.78
C SER A 53 -9.10 -3.37 -3.86
N LEU A 54 -10.35 -3.81 -3.72
CA LEU A 54 -11.22 -3.33 -2.65
C LEU A 54 -11.16 -4.28 -1.45
N THR A 55 -11.16 -3.73 -0.23
CA THR A 55 -11.14 -4.50 1.02
C THR A 55 -12.29 -5.50 1.10
N TYR A 56 -13.47 -5.12 0.62
CA TYR A 56 -14.66 -5.97 0.53
C TYR A 56 -15.56 -5.49 -0.62
N LYS A 57 -16.64 -6.23 -0.91
CA LYS A 57 -17.66 -5.80 -1.88
C LYS A 57 -18.44 -4.61 -1.29
N PRO A 58 -18.44 -3.42 -1.93
CA PRO A 58 -19.21 -2.29 -1.45
C PRO A 58 -20.72 -2.58 -1.44
N SER A 59 -21.43 -2.08 -0.42
CA SER A 59 -22.86 -2.32 -0.22
C SER A 59 -23.45 -1.30 0.76
N GLU A 60 -24.26 -0.36 0.25
CA GLU A 60 -25.05 0.58 1.06
C GLU A 60 -25.92 -0.11 2.12
N LYS A 61 -26.59 -1.21 1.75
CA LYS A 61 -27.47 -1.98 2.66
C LYS A 61 -26.77 -2.50 3.92
N ASN A 62 -25.47 -2.73 3.85
CA ASN A 62 -24.67 -3.29 4.95
C ASN A 62 -23.59 -2.30 5.39
N ASP A 63 -23.73 -1.03 4.99
CA ASP A 63 -22.81 0.04 5.34
C ASP A 63 -21.33 -0.32 5.05
N LYS A 64 -21.12 -0.90 3.86
CA LYS A 64 -19.82 -1.29 3.34
C LYS A 64 -19.39 -0.28 2.28
N PRO A 65 -18.64 0.76 2.64
CA PRO A 65 -18.13 1.76 1.69
C PRO A 65 -17.11 1.16 0.70
N VAL A 66 -16.83 1.88 -0.37
CA VAL A 66 -15.68 1.64 -1.23
C VAL A 66 -14.42 1.84 -0.40
N ALA A 67 -13.61 0.79 -0.25
CA ALA A 67 -12.37 0.84 0.50
C ALA A 67 -11.22 0.37 -0.40
N PRO A 68 -10.54 1.30 -1.11
CA PRO A 68 -9.38 0.98 -1.94
C PRO A 68 -8.19 0.56 -1.10
N GLY A 69 -7.46 -0.41 -1.61
CA GLY A 69 -6.20 -0.85 -1.05
C GLY A 69 -5.27 -1.37 -2.12
N MET A 70 -3.97 -1.24 -1.84
CA MET A 70 -2.93 -1.73 -2.72
C MET A 70 -1.93 -2.61 -1.98
N ALA A 71 -1.27 -3.48 -2.75
CA ALA A 71 -0.09 -4.19 -2.30
C ALA A 71 0.98 -4.11 -3.39
N LEU A 72 2.14 -3.58 -3.03
CA LEU A 72 3.33 -3.54 -3.86
C LEU A 72 4.26 -4.69 -3.43
N LYS A 73 4.76 -5.44 -4.40
CA LYS A 73 5.79 -6.48 -4.25
C LYS A 73 6.94 -6.13 -5.16
N VAL A 74 8.15 -6.02 -4.63
CA VAL A 74 9.34 -5.73 -5.41
C VAL A 74 10.29 -6.92 -5.35
N PHE A 75 10.70 -7.40 -6.52
CA PHE A 75 11.60 -8.53 -6.65
C PHE A 75 13.04 -8.09 -6.43
N ARG A 76 13.83 -8.98 -5.81
CA ARG A 76 15.24 -8.75 -5.51
C ARG A 76 16.04 -9.99 -5.87
N SER A 77 17.27 -9.79 -6.32
CA SER A 77 18.23 -10.87 -6.50
C SER A 77 18.64 -11.45 -5.14
N ASP A 78 18.82 -12.77 -5.10
CA ASP A 78 19.43 -13.51 -3.97
C ASP A 78 18.78 -13.31 -2.59
N THR A 79 17.55 -12.80 -2.54
CA THR A 79 16.77 -12.61 -1.32
C THR A 79 15.27 -12.59 -1.62
N TYR A 80 14.44 -12.57 -0.57
CA TYR A 80 12.99 -12.54 -0.70
C TYR A 80 12.50 -11.21 -1.27
N SER A 81 11.31 -11.20 -1.88
CA SER A 81 10.67 -9.95 -2.28
C SER A 81 10.40 -9.02 -1.09
N ALA A 82 10.52 -7.72 -1.34
CA ALA A 82 10.06 -6.69 -0.42
C ALA A 82 8.59 -6.38 -0.71
N ASN A 83 7.76 -6.27 0.33
CA ASN A 83 6.32 -6.05 0.17
C ASN A 83 5.85 -4.89 1.04
N VAL A 84 4.91 -4.09 0.55
CA VAL A 84 4.18 -3.11 1.38
C VAL A 84 2.72 -3.11 0.96
N SER A 85 1.82 -3.00 1.92
CA SER A 85 0.39 -2.78 1.67
C SER A 85 0.01 -1.39 2.14
N ALA A 86 -0.96 -0.78 1.47
CA ALA A 86 -1.40 0.56 1.78
C ALA A 86 -2.91 0.71 1.56
N LEU A 87 -3.52 1.54 2.39
CA LEU A 87 -4.96 1.84 2.44
C LEU A 87 -5.16 3.36 2.53
N TYR A 88 -6.35 3.85 2.21
CA TYR A 88 -6.72 5.24 2.51
C TYR A 88 -7.05 5.40 4.00
N THR A 89 -8.12 4.72 4.43
CA THR A 89 -8.57 4.59 5.82
C THR A 89 -9.22 3.22 5.98
N LEU A 90 -9.49 2.79 7.22
CA LEU A 90 -10.24 1.57 7.48
C LEU A 90 -11.74 1.73 7.13
N GLU A 91 -12.26 2.94 7.19
CA GLU A 91 -13.61 3.31 6.78
C GLU A 91 -13.77 3.44 5.27
N GLY A 92 -12.68 3.43 4.50
CA GLY A 92 -12.73 3.68 3.07
C GLY A 92 -13.14 5.11 2.71
N GLN A 93 -13.79 5.27 1.56
CA GLN A 93 -14.12 6.55 0.93
C GLN A 93 -15.60 6.63 0.54
N GLU A 94 -16.47 6.26 1.48
CA GLU A 94 -17.93 6.26 1.29
C GLU A 94 -18.34 5.47 0.04
N TYR A 95 -19.16 6.01 -0.85
CA TYR A 95 -19.59 5.33 -2.08
C TYR A 95 -19.00 5.95 -3.33
N ASP A 96 -17.83 6.58 -3.21
CA ASP A 96 -17.09 7.07 -4.36
C ASP A 96 -16.24 5.93 -4.95
N TYR A 97 -16.54 5.52 -6.18
CA TYR A 97 -15.84 4.44 -6.87
C TYR A 97 -14.57 4.90 -7.61
N ASN A 98 -14.20 6.18 -7.50
CA ASN A 98 -12.91 6.64 -8.01
C ASN A 98 -11.78 6.05 -7.16
N PHE A 99 -11.16 4.97 -7.63
CA PHE A 99 -10.10 4.24 -6.94
C PHE A 99 -8.89 5.14 -6.62
N PHE A 100 -8.67 6.17 -7.44
CA PHE A 100 -7.55 7.11 -7.35
C PHE A 100 -7.95 8.43 -6.68
N LYS A 101 -9.06 8.47 -5.93
CA LYS A 101 -9.53 9.67 -5.24
C LYS A 101 -8.57 10.14 -4.14
N ASN A 102 -8.07 9.21 -3.34
CA ASN A 102 -7.31 9.50 -2.13
C ASN A 102 -5.91 8.87 -2.16
N PRO A 103 -4.93 9.45 -1.46
CA PRO A 103 -3.65 8.78 -1.22
C PRO A 103 -3.85 7.49 -0.40
N LEU A 104 -2.99 6.50 -0.66
CA LEU A 104 -2.92 5.28 0.14
C LEU A 104 -1.63 5.30 0.97
N SER A 105 -1.66 4.87 2.22
CA SER A 105 -0.49 4.84 3.11
C SER A 105 -0.33 3.49 3.81
N ASN A 106 0.92 3.15 4.15
CA ASN A 106 1.26 1.98 4.97
C ASN A 106 0.84 2.14 6.44
N ILE A 107 0.56 3.37 6.87
CA ILE A 107 -0.02 3.67 8.17
C ILE A 107 -1.34 4.41 7.97
N VAL A 108 -2.40 3.95 8.61
CA VAL A 108 -3.74 4.57 8.52
C VAL A 108 -4.29 4.96 9.89
N PRO A 109 -5.19 5.96 9.96
CA PRO A 109 -5.81 6.38 11.21
C PRO A 109 -6.57 5.26 11.95
N ILE A 110 -6.51 5.31 13.28
CA ILE A 110 -7.23 4.42 14.19
C ILE A 110 -8.47 5.14 14.71
N ASN A 111 -9.57 5.08 13.96
CA ASN A 111 -10.83 5.66 14.40
C ASN A 111 -11.47 4.83 15.52
N LYS A 112 -12.18 5.43 16.48
CA LYS A 112 -12.73 4.70 17.66
C LYS A 112 -14.22 4.38 17.56
N GLY A 113 -14.80 4.49 16.36
CA GLY A 113 -16.22 4.26 16.10
C GLY A 113 -16.65 2.78 16.17
N TRP A 114 -17.94 2.52 16.29
CA TRP A 114 -18.47 1.14 16.30
C TRP A 114 -18.21 0.39 14.98
N LYS A 115 -18.23 1.10 13.84
CA LYS A 115 -17.87 0.56 12.51
C LYS A 115 -16.42 0.10 12.47
N PHE A 116 -15.51 0.85 13.09
CA PHE A 116 -14.10 0.50 13.22
C PHE A 116 -13.91 -0.82 13.95
N LYS A 117 -14.65 -1.11 15.03
CA LYS A 117 -14.48 -2.37 15.78
C LYS A 117 -14.71 -3.62 14.92
N ALA A 118 -15.66 -3.59 13.98
CA ALA A 118 -15.93 -4.72 13.10
C ALA A 118 -14.83 -4.91 12.04
N VAL A 119 -14.36 -3.80 11.46
CA VAL A 119 -13.26 -3.80 10.48
C VAL A 119 -11.95 -4.20 11.16
N HIS A 120 -11.59 -3.57 12.27
CA HIS A 120 -10.44 -3.89 13.10
C HIS A 120 -10.47 -5.37 13.54
N TRP A 121 -11.62 -5.90 13.97
CA TRP A 121 -11.74 -7.33 14.27
C TRP A 121 -11.42 -8.20 13.06
N ALA A 122 -11.97 -7.91 11.88
CA ALA A 122 -11.68 -8.68 10.67
C ALA A 122 -10.19 -8.59 10.27
N PHE A 123 -9.59 -7.42 10.45
CA PHE A 123 -8.17 -7.16 10.19
C PHE A 123 -7.24 -7.84 11.22
N SER A 124 -7.62 -7.88 12.50
CA SER A 124 -6.91 -8.61 13.57
C SER A 124 -6.84 -10.12 13.32
N LYS A 125 -7.78 -10.68 12.54
CA LYS A 125 -7.71 -12.08 12.09
C LYS A 125 -6.66 -12.32 11.01
N VAL A 126 -6.12 -11.26 10.41
CA VAL A 126 -5.17 -11.31 9.29
C VAL A 126 -3.77 -10.89 9.72
N THR A 127 -3.66 -9.94 10.65
CA THR A 127 -2.40 -9.41 11.20
C THR A 127 -2.64 -8.79 12.57
N ASP A 128 -1.69 -8.88 13.48
CA ASP A 128 -1.76 -8.23 14.80
C ASP A 128 -1.55 -6.72 14.73
N PHE A 129 -1.08 -6.22 13.58
CA PHE A 129 -0.82 -4.80 13.32
C PHE A 129 -1.46 -4.39 11.99
N PRO A 130 -2.80 -4.18 11.95
CA PRO A 130 -3.46 -3.85 10.70
C PRO A 130 -3.30 -2.40 10.26
N GLU A 131 -3.03 -1.49 11.19
CA GLU A 131 -2.96 -0.06 10.91
C GLU A 131 -1.54 0.45 10.69
N GLU A 132 -0.51 -0.31 11.08
CA GLU A 132 0.89 0.11 10.99
C GLU A 132 1.75 -1.01 10.39
N LEU A 133 2.24 -0.78 9.17
CA LEU A 133 3.15 -1.70 8.49
C LEU A 133 4.55 -1.10 8.38
N GLY A 134 5.56 -1.87 8.81
CA GLY A 134 6.96 -1.48 8.78
C GLY A 134 7.54 -1.41 7.36
N LEU A 135 8.56 -0.57 7.19
CA LEU A 135 9.23 -0.34 5.91
C LEU A 135 10.74 -0.64 5.94
N ASP A 136 11.30 -1.04 7.08
CA ASP A 136 12.74 -1.27 7.23
C ASP A 136 13.27 -2.34 6.27
N HIS A 137 12.47 -3.38 5.99
CA HIS A 137 12.86 -4.42 5.02
C HIS A 137 12.89 -3.90 3.57
N LEU A 138 12.16 -2.83 3.24
CA LEU A 138 12.30 -2.14 1.96
C LEU A 138 13.62 -1.35 1.94
N ALA A 139 13.96 -0.68 3.03
CA ALA A 139 15.16 0.14 3.06
C ALA A 139 16.48 -0.66 3.14
N LYS A 140 16.41 -1.91 3.61
CA LYS A 140 17.60 -2.68 3.97
C LYS A 140 18.35 -3.30 2.80
N TRP A 141 17.67 -3.78 1.76
CA TRP A 141 18.31 -4.34 0.56
C TRP A 141 17.72 -3.74 -0.70
N ASN A 142 18.57 -3.42 -1.67
CA ASN A 142 18.14 -2.98 -3.00
C ASN A 142 17.71 -4.16 -3.90
N THR A 143 17.36 -3.86 -5.15
CA THR A 143 16.92 -4.87 -6.14
C THR A 143 17.98 -5.90 -6.51
N ASN A 144 19.26 -5.57 -6.31
CA ASN A 144 20.37 -6.50 -6.55
C ASN A 144 20.69 -7.36 -5.32
N GLY A 145 19.89 -7.29 -4.25
CA GLY A 145 20.15 -8.04 -3.01
C GLY A 145 21.29 -7.46 -2.18
N ILE A 146 21.82 -6.28 -2.54
CA ILE A 146 22.90 -5.62 -1.82
C ILE A 146 22.30 -4.89 -0.62
N MET A 147 22.86 -5.15 0.56
CA MET A 147 22.45 -4.48 1.80
C MET A 147 23.00 -3.06 1.84
N ALA A 148 22.18 -2.09 2.28
CA ALA A 148 22.63 -0.73 2.49
C ALA A 148 23.62 -0.65 3.66
N GLU A 149 24.72 0.09 3.51
CA GLU A 149 25.71 0.31 4.57
C GLU A 149 25.09 0.99 5.80
N LYS A 150 24.20 1.96 5.55
CA LYS A 150 23.40 2.63 6.56
C LYS A 150 21.95 2.67 6.10
N VAL A 151 21.13 1.81 6.70
CA VAL A 151 19.69 1.74 6.39
C VAL A 151 19.03 3.07 6.74
N ASN A 152 18.33 3.66 5.77
CA ASN A 152 17.47 4.83 5.97
C ASN A 152 16.06 4.52 5.44
N ALA A 153 15.16 4.21 6.37
CA ALA A 153 13.75 3.90 6.09
C ALA A 153 12.85 5.06 6.54
N PRO A 154 11.84 5.46 5.74
CA PRO A 154 10.75 6.28 6.25
C PRO A 154 9.85 5.44 7.15
N ARG A 155 9.25 6.05 8.18
CA ARG A 155 8.20 5.38 8.97
C ARG A 155 6.90 5.26 8.18
N GLN A 156 6.55 6.32 7.44
CA GLN A 156 5.32 6.40 6.67
C GLN A 156 5.59 6.88 5.25
N ILE A 157 4.93 6.23 4.29
CA ILE A 157 4.88 6.65 2.90
C ILE A 157 3.43 6.83 2.45
N PHE A 158 3.24 7.68 1.44
CA PHE A 158 1.97 7.89 0.76
C PHE A 158 2.14 7.60 -0.73
N PHE A 159 1.32 6.71 -1.25
CA PHE A 159 1.11 6.54 -2.68
C PHE A 159 0.07 7.56 -3.11
N VAL A 160 0.53 8.71 -3.56
CA VAL A 160 -0.33 9.82 -4.03
C VAL A 160 -0.68 9.58 -5.50
N PRO A 161 -1.96 9.43 -5.86
CA PRO A 161 -2.37 9.21 -7.24
C PRO A 161 -1.90 10.33 -8.17
N ASN A 162 -1.55 9.98 -9.39
CA ASN A 162 -1.37 10.96 -10.45
C ASN A 162 -2.74 11.56 -10.81
N GLU A 163 -2.86 12.88 -10.78
CA GLU A 163 -4.10 13.63 -11.08
C GLU A 163 -4.68 13.31 -12.48
N LYS A 164 -3.85 12.82 -13.40
CA LYS A 164 -4.27 12.39 -14.74
C LYS A 164 -4.92 11.00 -14.78
N VAL A 165 -4.92 10.26 -13.67
CA VAL A 165 -5.47 8.91 -13.56
C VAL A 165 -6.67 8.95 -12.63
N SER A 166 -7.81 8.48 -13.13
CA SER A 166 -9.05 8.39 -12.35
C SER A 166 -9.87 7.18 -12.81
N THR A 167 -10.76 6.72 -11.93
CA THR A 167 -11.88 5.86 -12.34
C THR A 167 -13.19 6.58 -12.08
N PRO A 168 -14.30 6.16 -12.71
CA PRO A 168 -15.59 6.83 -12.49
C PRO A 168 -16.02 6.78 -11.01
N SER A 169 -16.68 7.82 -10.53
CA SER A 169 -17.15 7.90 -9.14
C SER A 169 -18.43 7.11 -8.90
N GLU A 170 -19.22 6.84 -9.94
CA GLU A 170 -20.43 6.06 -9.88
C GLU A 170 -20.16 4.56 -9.70
N LYS A 171 -21.17 3.84 -9.19
CA LYS A 171 -21.08 2.41 -8.92
C LYS A 171 -20.78 1.60 -10.19
N HIS A 172 -19.63 0.93 -10.17
CA HIS A 172 -19.20 0.01 -11.22
C HIS A 172 -18.25 -1.06 -10.66
N ASP A 173 -17.86 -2.04 -11.49
CA ASP A 173 -16.75 -2.93 -11.13
C ASP A 173 -15.43 -2.21 -11.42
N ILE A 174 -14.77 -1.72 -10.38
CA ILE A 174 -13.50 -0.99 -10.49
C ILE A 174 -12.43 -1.74 -11.29
N ARG A 175 -12.48 -3.08 -11.35
CA ARG A 175 -11.53 -3.90 -12.10
C ARG A 175 -11.62 -3.66 -13.61
N GLU A 176 -12.81 -3.34 -14.12
CA GLU A 176 -13.01 -3.01 -15.54
C GLU A 176 -12.38 -1.67 -15.88
N SER A 177 -12.44 -0.69 -14.96
CA SER A 177 -11.77 0.61 -15.12
C SER A 177 -10.25 0.47 -15.01
N LEU A 178 -9.76 -0.31 -14.05
CA LEU A 178 -8.32 -0.56 -13.89
C LEU A 178 -7.71 -1.29 -15.09
N ALA A 179 -8.46 -2.17 -15.75
CA ALA A 179 -8.01 -2.88 -16.95
C ALA A 179 -7.76 -1.96 -18.16
N LYS A 180 -8.31 -0.74 -18.16
CA LYS A 180 -8.11 0.27 -19.22
C LYS A 180 -6.85 1.12 -19.02
N ILE A 181 -6.11 0.90 -17.94
CA ILE A 181 -4.87 1.63 -17.69
C ILE A 181 -3.77 1.02 -18.55
N GLU A 182 -3.25 1.82 -19.48
CA GLU A 182 -2.20 1.41 -20.39
C GLU A 182 -0.84 1.28 -19.69
N PRO A 183 0.04 0.39 -20.17
CA PRO A 183 1.46 0.40 -19.82
C PRO A 183 2.11 1.77 -20.06
N GLY A 184 3.09 2.14 -19.23
CA GLY A 184 3.75 3.44 -19.28
C GLY A 184 3.02 4.54 -18.49
N THR A 185 1.88 4.23 -17.89
CA THR A 185 1.13 5.17 -17.05
C THR A 185 1.81 5.37 -15.70
N LYS A 186 2.17 6.62 -15.37
CA LYS A 186 2.53 6.98 -13.99
C LYS A 186 1.27 6.95 -13.12
N LEU A 187 1.15 5.94 -12.27
CA LEU A 187 -0.01 5.73 -11.39
C LEU A 187 0.07 6.56 -10.12
N TYR A 188 1.23 6.50 -9.46
CA TYR A 188 1.44 7.11 -8.15
C TYR A 188 2.79 7.81 -8.12
N THR A 189 2.88 8.85 -7.29
CA THR A 189 4.15 9.32 -6.72
C THR A 189 4.20 8.82 -5.27
N ILE A 190 5.30 8.19 -4.88
CA ILE A 190 5.58 7.81 -3.50
C ILE A 190 6.14 9.05 -2.80
N TYR A 191 5.43 9.51 -1.78
CA TYR A 191 5.90 10.52 -0.86
C TYR A 191 6.33 9.84 0.44
N ALA A 192 7.45 10.26 1.02
CA ALA A 192 7.93 9.78 2.30
C ALA A 192 7.86 10.88 3.34
N LEU A 193 7.24 10.58 4.48
CA LEU A 193 7.20 11.49 5.61
C LEU A 193 8.59 11.52 6.27
N PRO A 194 9.29 12.68 6.28
CA PRO A 194 10.58 12.77 6.94
C PRO A 194 10.42 12.55 8.45
N ASN A 195 11.51 12.09 9.08
CA ASN A 195 11.54 11.91 10.54
C ASN A 195 11.18 13.18 11.30
N LYS A 196 11.60 14.35 10.79
CA LYS A 196 11.39 15.64 11.42
C LYS A 196 11.27 16.74 10.36
N THR A 197 10.41 17.71 10.62
CA THR A 197 10.36 19.03 9.97
C THR A 197 10.62 20.12 11.00
N GLU A 198 10.63 21.38 10.58
CA GLU A 198 10.66 22.53 11.51
C GLU A 198 9.46 22.54 12.46
N GLU A 199 8.31 22.05 12.00
CA GLU A 199 7.04 22.08 12.73
C GLU A 199 6.83 20.88 13.67
N MET A 200 7.36 19.70 13.32
CA MET A 200 7.03 18.45 14.02
C MET A 200 8.15 17.41 13.92
N ASN A 201 8.39 16.68 15.01
CA ASN A 201 9.15 15.43 14.99
C ASN A 201 8.17 14.25 14.83
N TYR A 202 8.08 13.71 13.62
CA TYR A 202 7.18 12.60 13.29
C TYR A 202 7.65 11.27 13.88
N ARG A 203 8.93 11.13 14.27
CA ARG A 203 9.39 9.94 15.00
C ARG A 203 8.72 9.79 16.35
N ASP A 204 8.41 10.91 16.99
CA ASP A 204 7.83 10.95 18.34
C ASP A 204 6.30 10.97 18.31
N PHE A 205 5.70 11.03 17.11
CA PHE A 205 4.26 11.05 16.97
C PHE A 205 3.66 9.70 17.39
N ASP A 206 2.73 9.77 18.33
CA ASP A 206 1.97 8.61 18.78
C ASP A 206 0.83 8.32 17.79
N TYR A 207 1.02 7.30 16.96
CA TYR A 207 0.06 6.88 15.94
C TYR A 207 -1.26 6.33 16.51
N TYR A 208 -1.36 6.06 17.83
CA TYR A 208 -2.65 5.86 18.50
C TYR A 208 -3.57 7.09 18.46
N HIS A 209 -2.99 8.27 18.25
CA HIS A 209 -3.69 9.54 18.10
C HIS A 209 -3.82 9.98 16.63
N TYR A 210 -3.41 9.14 15.66
CA TYR A 210 -3.53 9.46 14.24
C TYR A 210 -4.99 9.46 13.79
N LYS A 211 -5.46 10.58 13.23
CA LYS A 211 -6.83 10.76 12.76
C LYS A 211 -6.90 11.05 11.27
N ASN A 212 -8.11 10.98 10.70
CA ASN A 212 -8.34 11.28 9.29
C ASN A 212 -7.90 12.70 8.92
N GLU A 213 -8.05 13.68 9.82
CA GLU A 213 -7.64 15.07 9.58
C GLU A 213 -6.11 15.23 9.48
N ASP A 214 -5.35 14.31 10.10
CA ASP A 214 -3.89 14.33 10.06
C ASP A 214 -3.33 13.81 8.71
N ILE A 215 -4.13 13.09 7.90
CA ILE A 215 -3.68 12.54 6.61
C ILE A 215 -3.15 13.66 5.71
N GLU A 216 -3.94 14.72 5.49
CA GLU A 216 -3.54 15.83 4.61
C GLU A 216 -2.37 16.61 5.18
N LYS A 217 -2.31 16.79 6.50
CA LYS A 217 -1.18 17.43 7.17
C LYS A 217 0.12 16.64 6.92
N PHE A 218 0.10 15.34 7.17
CA PHE A 218 1.29 14.48 7.05
C PHE A 218 1.69 14.33 5.58
N LYS A 219 0.72 14.15 4.68
CA LYS A 219 0.97 14.11 3.23
C LYS A 219 1.57 15.42 2.72
N SER A 220 1.17 16.57 3.26
CA SER A 220 1.71 17.87 2.87
C SER A 220 3.14 18.10 3.37
N ALA A 221 3.51 17.50 4.51
CA ALA A 221 4.88 17.50 5.02
C ALA A 221 5.78 16.45 4.36
N ALA A 222 5.21 15.46 3.67
CA ALA A 222 5.95 14.40 3.02
C ALA A 222 6.64 14.87 1.72
N ILE A 223 7.76 14.26 1.39
CA ILE A 223 8.61 14.63 0.26
C ILE A 223 8.46 13.58 -0.84
N PRO A 224 8.27 13.94 -2.13
CA PRO A 224 8.19 12.96 -3.22
C PRO A 224 9.56 12.30 -3.45
N ILE A 225 9.62 10.98 -3.39
CA ILE A 225 10.88 10.21 -3.46
C ILE A 225 10.97 9.27 -4.65
N ALA A 226 9.84 8.82 -5.21
CA ALA A 226 9.82 7.91 -6.36
C ALA A 226 8.48 7.96 -7.11
N ASP A 227 8.47 7.51 -8.36
CA ASP A 227 7.27 7.34 -9.18
C ASP A 227 7.00 5.86 -9.45
N VAL A 228 5.73 5.45 -9.41
CA VAL A 228 5.28 4.09 -9.78
C VAL A 228 4.65 4.14 -11.16
N ILE A 229 5.25 3.40 -12.10
CA ILE A 229 4.87 3.42 -13.52
C ILE A 229 4.48 2.00 -13.95
N THR A 230 3.33 1.84 -14.61
CA THR A 230 2.93 0.53 -15.17
C THR A 230 3.89 0.08 -16.26
N THR A 231 4.18 -1.21 -16.28
CA THR A 231 4.95 -1.87 -17.36
C THR A 231 4.15 -2.95 -18.05
N SER A 232 2.96 -3.30 -17.53
CA SER A 232 1.97 -4.15 -18.18
C SER A 232 0.56 -3.63 -17.93
N PRO A 233 -0.46 -4.12 -18.68
CA PRO A 233 -1.85 -3.91 -18.33
C PRO A 233 -2.20 -4.55 -16.98
N PHE A 234 -3.27 -4.09 -16.35
CA PHE A 234 -3.85 -4.73 -15.19
C PHE A 234 -4.68 -5.96 -15.59
N VAL A 235 -4.46 -7.08 -14.89
CA VAL A 235 -5.18 -8.34 -15.13
C VAL A 235 -5.91 -8.77 -13.87
N ALA A 236 -7.22 -9.02 -13.99
CA ALA A 236 -7.99 -9.74 -12.96
C ALA A 236 -7.81 -11.25 -13.16
N SER A 237 -7.26 -11.97 -12.17
CA SER A 237 -7.10 -13.41 -12.27
C SER A 237 -7.25 -14.10 -10.91
N SER A 238 -7.70 -15.36 -10.93
CA SER A 238 -7.77 -16.20 -9.73
C SER A 238 -6.39 -16.35 -9.07
N PHE A 239 -5.32 -16.43 -9.86
CA PHE A 239 -3.96 -16.51 -9.36
C PHE A 239 -3.50 -15.21 -8.69
N GLY A 240 -3.79 -14.04 -9.27
CA GLY A 240 -3.51 -12.75 -8.63
C GLY A 240 -4.30 -12.54 -7.33
N ASP A 241 -5.50 -13.10 -7.25
CA ASP A 241 -6.33 -13.03 -6.05
C ASP A 241 -5.85 -13.98 -4.94
N THR A 242 -5.43 -15.20 -5.27
CA THR A 242 -5.18 -16.23 -4.25
C THR A 242 -3.77 -16.79 -4.24
N GLY A 243 -3.08 -16.83 -5.38
CA GLY A 243 -1.75 -17.45 -5.54
C GLY A 243 -0.59 -16.56 -5.10
N ILE A 244 -0.68 -15.24 -5.28
CA ILE A 244 0.39 -14.30 -4.90
C ILE A 244 0.28 -13.91 -3.42
N PHE A 245 1.37 -14.12 -2.68
CA PHE A 245 1.49 -13.75 -1.28
C PHE A 245 2.18 -12.39 -1.13
N TYR A 246 1.52 -11.45 -0.48
CA TYR A 246 2.09 -10.15 -0.09
C TYR A 246 2.31 -10.18 1.42
N ARG A 247 3.58 -10.21 1.83
CA ARG A 247 3.96 -10.22 3.25
C ARG A 247 3.60 -8.88 3.89
N HIS A 248 3.02 -8.92 5.08
CA HIS A 248 2.93 -7.75 5.95
C HIS A 248 4.17 -7.73 6.82
N GLU A 249 4.81 -6.59 6.94
CA GLU A 249 5.99 -6.43 7.79
C GLU A 249 5.59 -5.60 9.00
N VAL A 250 6.07 -6.02 10.16
CA VAL A 250 5.73 -5.43 11.45
C VAL A 250 6.79 -4.39 11.78
N ILE A 251 6.38 -3.28 12.40
CA ILE A 251 7.34 -2.32 12.96
C ILE A 251 8.02 -2.98 14.15
N GLU A 252 9.34 -3.18 14.08
CA GLU A 252 10.13 -3.63 15.24
C GLU A 252 10.01 -2.57 16.34
N LYS A 253 9.59 -2.99 17.55
CA LYS A 253 9.44 -2.11 18.72
C LYS A 253 10.78 -1.79 19.36
#